data_AF-A0A9D7FNL8-F1
#
_entry.id   AF-A0A9D7FNL8-F1
#
_cell.length_a   1.000
_cell.length_b   1.000
_cell.length_c   1.000
_cell.angle_alpha   90.00
_cell.angle_beta   90.00
_cell.angle_gamma   90.00
#
_symmetry.space_group_name_H-M   'P 1'
#
loop_
_entity.id
_entity.type
_entity.pdbx_description
1 polymer ?
#
loop_
_entity_poly.entity_id
_entity_poly.type
_entity_poly.pdbx_seq_one_letter_code
_entity_poly.pdbx_strand_id
1 'polypeptide(L)' 'MAESTKAYGVIQTQDLGYAITGSTTGSWNEVPDMYLMKTDSTGSFLWSHLYGGNNIEQCKHF' A
#
# COMPACT_ATOMS: atom_id res chain seq x y z
N MET A 1 19.64 2.13 -0.02
CA MET A 1 18.39 2.90 0.11
C MET A 1 17.37 1.94 0.71
N ALA A 2 16.85 2.24 1.88
CA ALA A 2 15.92 1.35 2.58
C ALA A 2 14.50 1.77 2.24
N GLU A 3 13.81 0.94 1.47
CA GLU A 3 12.37 1.03 1.29
C GLU A 3 11.71 0.89 2.67
N SER A 4 11.03 1.94 3.15
CA SER A 4 10.27 1.88 4.39
C SER A 4 8.83 1.54 4.07
N THR A 5 8.38 0.35 4.46
CA THR A 5 6.98 -0.04 4.40
C THR A 5 6.41 -0.03 5.80
N LYS A 6 5.38 0.77 6.04
CA LYS A 6 4.68 0.85 7.33
C LYS A 6 3.27 0.31 7.15
N ALA A 7 2.85 -0.63 8.00
CA ALA A 7 1.47 -1.06 8.07
C ALA A 7 0.68 -0.17 9.04
N TYR A 8 -0.54 0.21 8.67
CA TYR A 8 -1.44 1.05 9.47
C TYR A 8 -2.65 0.30 10.02
N GLY A 9 -3.07 -0.75 9.32
CA GLY A 9 -4.30 -1.44 9.67
C GLY A 9 -4.38 -2.82 9.04
N VAL A 10 -5.12 -3.70 9.71
CA VAL A 10 -5.43 -5.05 9.26
C VAL A 10 -6.89 -5.34 9.54
N ILE A 11 -7.56 -6.00 8.60
CA ILE A 11 -8.90 -6.52 8.76
C ILE A 11 -8.99 -7.93 8.20
N GLN A 12 -9.69 -8.82 8.88
CA GLN A 12 -9.99 -10.15 8.36
C GLN A 12 -11.09 -10.04 7.29
N THR A 13 -10.91 -10.72 6.16
CA THR A 13 -11.88 -10.77 5.06
C THR A 13 -12.85 -11.94 5.24
N GLN A 14 -13.99 -11.91 4.54
CA GLN A 14 -15.03 -12.95 4.68
C GLN A 14 -14.56 -14.35 4.26
N ASP A 15 -13.57 -14.42 3.38
CA ASP A 15 -12.90 -15.66 2.96
C ASP A 15 -11.77 -16.09 3.92
N LEU A 16 -11.79 -15.59 5.16
CA LEU A 16 -10.84 -15.87 6.25
C LEU A 16 -9.41 -15.40 6.00
N GLY A 17 -9.15 -14.70 4.90
CA GLY A 17 -7.88 -14.01 4.63
C GLY A 17 -7.74 -12.71 5.41
N TYR A 18 -6.67 -11.96 5.10
CA TYR A 18 -6.40 -10.66 5.72
C TYR A 18 -6.16 -9.61 4.66
N ALA A 19 -6.79 -8.44 4.82
CA ALA A 19 -6.47 -7.23 4.07
C ALA A 19 -5.65 -6.30 4.97
N ILE A 20 -4.51 -5.83 4.47
CA ILE A 20 -3.54 -5.02 5.20
C ILE A 20 -3.34 -3.72 4.41
N THR A 21 -3.46 -2.59 5.10
CA THR A 21 -3.20 -1.26 4.54
C THR A 21 -1.91 -0.70 5.12
N GLY A 22 -1.13 0.00 4.30
CA GLY A 22 0.13 0.60 4.68
C GLY A 22 0.52 1.78 3.80
N SER A 23 1.72 2.30 4.00
CA SER A 23 2.41 3.14 3.03
C SER A 23 3.75 2.53 2.68
N THR A 24 4.19 2.75 1.45
CA THR A 24 5.56 2.52 1.04
C THR A 24 6.16 3.81 0.52
N THR A 25 7.38 4.13 0.93
CA THR A 25 8.15 5.23 0.36
C THR A 25 9.16 4.64 -0.61
N GLY A 26 8.89 4.76 -1.91
CA GLY A 26 9.79 4.30 -2.97
C GLY A 26 11.15 5.00 -2.93
N SER A 27 12.22 4.33 -3.37
CA SER A 27 13.58 4.91 -3.52
C SER A 27 13.66 6.17 -4.38
N TRP A 28 12.60 6.52 -5.11
CA TRP A 28 12.58 7.61 -6.10
C TRP A 28 11.47 8.64 -5.88
N ASN A 29 10.50 8.35 -4.99
CA ASN A 29 9.31 9.16 -4.80
C ASN A 29 9.13 9.44 -3.31
N GLU A 30 9.35 10.69 -2.92
CA GLU A 30 9.14 11.20 -1.57
C GLU A 30 7.66 11.24 -1.15
N VAL A 31 6.75 10.85 -2.06
CA VAL A 31 5.32 10.74 -1.78
C VAL A 31 5.04 9.30 -1.31
N PRO A 32 4.47 9.11 -0.11
CA PRO A 32 4.08 7.78 0.34
C PRO A 32 2.97 7.24 -0.56
N ASP A 33 3.26 6.17 -1.30
CA ASP A 33 2.23 5.41 -2.00
C ASP A 33 1.44 4.62 -0.96
N MET A 34 0.11 4.73 -0.95
CA MET A 34 -0.73 3.86 -0.13
C MET A 34 -0.60 2.42 -0.65
N TYR A 35 -0.32 1.50 0.25
CA TYR A 35 -0.14 0.08 -0.05
C TYR A 35 -1.33 -0.71 0.48
N LEU A 36 -1.90 -1.58 -0.36
CA LEU A 36 -2.94 -2.53 0.04
C LEU A 36 -2.46 -3.94 -0.32
N MET A 37 -2.54 -4.86 0.63
CA MET A 37 -2.14 -6.25 0.45
C MET A 37 -3.24 -7.19 0.92
N LYS A 38 -3.39 -8.32 0.24
CA LYS A 38 -4.24 -9.41 0.70
C LYS A 38 -3.45 -10.70 0.90
N THR A 39 -3.76 -11.42 1.97
CA THR A 39 -3.29 -12.78 2.24
C THR A 39 -4.44 -13.75 2.34
N ASP A 40 -4.15 -15.05 2.26
CA ASP A 40 -5.05 -16.10 2.68
C ASP A 40 -5.12 -16.21 4.22
N SER A 41 -5.86 -17.21 4.71
CA SER A 41 -6.05 -17.47 6.14
C SER A 41 -4.80 -17.92 6.88
N THR A 42 -3.77 -18.38 6.17
CA THR A 42 -2.47 -18.77 6.72
C THR A 42 -1.47 -17.61 6.74
N GLY A 43 -1.83 -16.48 6.13
CA GLY A 43 -0.93 -15.33 5.93
C GLY A 43 -0.13 -15.41 4.64
N SER A 44 -0.42 -16.35 3.74
CA SER A 44 0.26 -16.44 2.44
C SER A 44 -0.23 -15.34 1.51
N PHE A 45 0.71 -14.66 0.84
CA PHE A 45 0.41 -13.58 -0.09
C PHE A 45 -0.50 -14.03 -1.24
N LEU A 46 -1.52 -13.23 -1.53
CA LEU A 46 -2.38 -13.42 -2.69
C LEU A 46 -2.17 -12.33 -3.74
N TRP A 47 -2.24 -11.05 -3.35
CA TRP A 47 -2.00 -9.91 -4.22
C TRP A 47 -1.67 -8.64 -3.43
N SER A 48 -1.13 -7.63 -4.11
CA SER A 48 -1.00 -6.28 -3.59
C SER A 48 -1.26 -5.22 -4.65
N HIS A 49 -1.66 -4.04 -4.19
CA HIS A 49 -1.89 -2.84 -4.98
C HIS A 49 -1.20 -1.65 -4.34
N LEU A 50 -0.64 -0.79 -5.20
CA LEU A 50 -0.10 0.51 -4.84
C LEU A 50 -1.04 1.58 -5.37
N TYR A 51 -1.50 2.43 -4.46
CA TYR A 51 -2.37 3.56 -4.71
C TYR A 51 -1.61 4.83 -4.37
N GLY A 52 -1.12 5.47 -5.41
CA GLY A 52 -0.15 6.54 -5.30
C GLY A 52 0.51 6.60 -6.66
N GLY A 53 0.33 7.72 -7.34
CA GLY A 53 0.86 7.93 -8.67
C GLY A 53 2.00 8.94 -8.59
N ASN A 54 2.82 8.96 -9.63
CA ASN A 54 3.77 10.03 -9.96
C ASN A 54 3.04 11.37 -10.26
N ASN A 55 2.09 11.77 -9.40
CA ASN A 55 1.45 13.06 -9.46
C ASN A 55 2.41 14.11 -8.90
N ILE A 56 3.48 14.33 -9.65
CA ILE A 56 3.91 15.69 -9.98
C ILE A 56 2.90 16.29 -10.97
N GLU A 57 1.61 16.06 -10.76
CA GLU A 57 0.57 16.92 -11.27
C GLU A 57 0.50 18.03 -10.23
N GLN A 58 1.26 19.08 -10.49
CA GLN A 58 1.01 20.37 -9.88
C GLN A 58 -0.51 20.56 -9.87
N CYS A 59 -1.07 20.73 -8.68
CA CYS A 59 -2.43 21.22 -8.54
C CYS A 59 -2.45 22.58 -9.25
N LYS A 60 -2.77 22.59 -10.54
CA LYS A 60 -2.94 23.84 -11.28
C LYS A 60 -4.27 24.36 -10.82
N HIS A 61 -4.18 25.24 -9.83
CA HIS A 61 -5.23 26.13 -9.41
C HIS A 61 -5.81 26.80 -10.67
N PHE A 62 -7.10 26.55 -10.94
CA PHE A 62 -7.92 27.38 -11.80
C PHE A 62 -8.60 28.43 -10.94
#